data_AF-A0A3R6MT98-F1
#
_entry.id   AF-A0A3R6MT98-F1
#
_cell.length_a   1.000
_cell.length_b   1.000
_cell.length_c   1.000
_cell.angle_alpha   90.00
_cell.angle_beta   90.00
_cell.angle_gamma   90.00
#
_symmetry.space_group_name_H-M   'P 1'
#
loop_
_entity.id
_entity.type
_entity.pdbx_description
1 polymer ?
#
loop_
_entity_poly.entity_id
_entity_poly.type
_entity_poly.pdbx_seq_one_letter_code
_entity_poly.pdbx_strand_id
1 'polypeptide(L)'
;MSQAKEINHELNIISRYMGLIISKYLIFALLIITLYPMNIIPGYILLAGIIFPAALRFAVNLETSPDKNTASPKKADVSDRECSFTLSQTAKKYNFSYKKYKAENYNFILISLLLVVWQNVLIQKNVFSYPVNIIPSFMLIIYIISRFLAKIIFHFKIHHDFINLNI
;
A
#
# COMPACT_ATOMS: atom_id res chain seq x y z
N MET A 1 -16.16 -23.80 5.21
CA MET A 1 -16.30 -22.37 5.59
C MET A 1 -17.44 -21.82 4.73
N SER A 2 -18.41 -21.05 5.27
CA SER A 2 -19.56 -20.57 4.46
C SER A 2 -19.08 -19.60 3.37
N GLN A 3 -19.63 -19.69 2.14
CA GLN A 3 -19.29 -18.81 1.00
C GLN A 3 -19.35 -17.31 1.37
N ALA A 4 -20.33 -16.91 2.19
CA ALA A 4 -20.45 -15.52 2.65
C ALA A 4 -19.25 -15.06 3.50
N LYS A 5 -18.63 -15.97 4.25
CA LYS A 5 -17.46 -15.67 5.08
C LYS A 5 -16.19 -15.52 4.23
N GLU A 6 -16.09 -16.28 3.15
CA GLU A 6 -15.00 -16.20 2.18
C GLU A 6 -15.09 -14.90 1.37
N ILE A 7 -16.26 -14.57 0.82
CA ILE A 7 -16.51 -13.31 0.10
C ILE A 7 -16.18 -12.09 0.97
N ASN A 8 -16.63 -12.07 2.24
CA ASN A 8 -16.30 -10.98 3.16
C ASN A 8 -14.81 -10.87 3.46
N HIS A 9 -14.09 -12.01 3.48
CA HIS A 9 -12.65 -12.01 3.68
C HIS A 9 -11.92 -11.42 2.46
N GLU A 10 -12.28 -11.83 1.26
CA GLU A 10 -11.74 -11.32 -0.01
C GLU A 10 -11.97 -9.81 -0.14
N LEU A 11 -13.20 -9.36 0.15
CA LEU A 11 -13.60 -7.97 0.08
C LEU A 11 -12.80 -7.10 1.06
N ASN A 12 -12.63 -7.56 2.30
CA ASN A 12 -11.81 -6.86 3.30
C ASN A 12 -10.34 -6.73 2.87
N ILE A 13 -9.77 -7.75 2.20
CA ILE A 13 -8.38 -7.68 1.71
C ILE A 13 -8.25 -6.66 0.57
N ILE A 14 -9.20 -6.65 -0.38
CA ILE A 14 -9.18 -5.69 -1.49
C ILE A 14 -9.39 -4.26 -0.97
N SER A 15 -10.31 -4.03 -0.03
CA SER A 15 -10.51 -2.71 0.58
C SER A 15 -9.27 -2.23 1.35
N ARG A 16 -8.57 -3.14 2.05
CA ARG A 16 -7.27 -2.82 2.70
C ARG A 16 -6.22 -2.41 1.67
N TYR A 17 -6.15 -3.09 0.53
CA TYR A 17 -5.24 -2.72 -0.55
C TYR A 17 -5.55 -1.34 -1.13
N MET A 18 -6.82 -1.04 -1.41
CA MET A 18 -7.22 0.28 -1.89
C MET A 18 -6.90 1.38 -0.88
N GLY A 19 -7.09 1.12 0.41
CA GLY A 19 -6.68 2.05 1.47
C GLY A 19 -5.17 2.35 1.47
N LEU A 20 -4.33 1.34 1.19
CA LEU A 20 -2.88 1.54 1.04
C LEU A 20 -2.53 2.41 -0.18
N ILE A 21 -3.17 2.16 -1.32
CA ILE A 21 -2.93 2.92 -2.56
C ILE A 21 -3.35 4.38 -2.40
N ILE A 22 -4.54 4.64 -1.85
CA ILE A 22 -5.07 6.00 -1.70
C ILE A 22 -4.24 6.79 -0.71
N SER A 23 -3.93 6.21 0.45
CA SER A 23 -3.08 6.88 1.44
C SER A 23 -1.70 7.20 0.85
N LYS A 24 -1.13 6.32 0.01
CA LYS A 24 0.15 6.55 -0.68
C LYS A 24 0.11 7.76 -1.61
N TYR A 25 -0.91 7.88 -2.45
CA TYR A 25 -1.03 9.04 -3.34
C TYR A 25 -1.28 10.33 -2.56
N LEU A 26 -2.05 10.26 -1.48
CA LEU A 26 -2.30 11.41 -0.61
C LEU A 26 -1.00 11.89 0.07
N ILE A 27 -0.20 10.98 0.65
CA ILE A 27 1.08 11.36 1.24
C ILE A 27 2.08 11.87 0.20
N PHE A 28 2.06 11.34 -1.03
CA PHE A 28 2.91 11.86 -2.10
C PHE A 28 2.53 13.29 -2.50
N ALA A 29 1.24 13.59 -2.61
CA ALA A 29 0.78 14.94 -2.87
C ALA A 29 1.24 15.91 -1.76
N LEU A 30 1.09 15.50 -0.49
CA LEU A 30 1.58 16.28 0.64
C LEU A 30 3.10 16.50 0.59
N LEU A 31 3.88 15.45 0.34
CA LEU A 31 5.33 15.52 0.24
C LEU A 31 5.78 16.48 -0.88
N ILE A 32 5.13 16.41 -2.05
CA ILE A 32 5.40 17.32 -3.18
C ILE A 32 5.13 18.78 -2.80
N ILE A 33 4.01 19.05 -2.13
CA ILE A 33 3.68 20.41 -1.67
C ILE A 33 4.75 20.91 -0.68
N THR A 34 5.29 20.03 0.15
CA THR A 34 6.34 20.40 1.13
C THR A 34 7.77 20.41 0.60
N LEU A 35 8.01 19.91 -0.61
CA LEU A 35 9.33 20.01 -1.25
C LEU A 35 9.75 21.47 -1.45
N TYR A 36 8.78 22.33 -1.81
CA TYR A 36 9.01 23.75 -2.07
C TYR A 36 9.51 24.50 -0.81
N PRO A 37 8.87 24.39 0.37
CA PRO A 37 9.33 25.09 1.58
C PRO A 37 10.46 24.38 2.35
N MET A 38 10.65 23.06 2.25
CA MET A 38 11.54 22.29 3.15
C MET A 38 12.75 21.61 2.48
N ASN A 39 13.06 21.97 1.24
CA ASN A 39 14.28 21.59 0.52
C ASN A 39 14.38 20.07 0.22
N ILE A 40 15.58 19.48 0.16
CA ILE A 40 15.85 18.07 -0.26
C ILE A 40 15.24 17.00 0.68
N ILE A 41 14.88 17.36 1.92
CA ILE A 41 14.53 16.40 2.97
C ILE A 41 13.24 15.58 2.67
N PRO A 42 12.17 16.11 2.07
CA PRO A 42 11.01 15.30 1.66
C PRO A 42 11.30 14.43 0.41
N GLY A 43 12.34 14.77 -0.36
CA GLY A 43 12.63 14.15 -1.66
C GLY A 43 13.05 12.69 -1.58
N TYR A 44 13.88 12.31 -0.59
CA TYR A 44 14.28 10.91 -0.43
C TYR A 44 13.11 10.00 -0.02
N ILE A 45 12.11 10.54 0.68
CA ILE A 45 10.90 9.79 1.09
C ILE A 45 10.06 9.48 -0.14
N LEU A 46 9.86 10.45 -1.03
CA LEU A 46 9.19 10.25 -2.32
C LEU A 46 9.92 9.21 -3.17
N LEU A 47 11.24 9.34 -3.30
CA LEU A 47 12.05 8.44 -4.12
C LEU A 47 11.97 7.00 -3.61
N ALA A 48 12.12 6.81 -2.30
CA ALA A 48 11.97 5.51 -1.63
C ALA A 48 10.57 4.94 -1.86
N GLY A 49 9.52 5.75 -1.70
CA GLY A 49 8.13 5.31 -1.87
C GLY A 49 7.77 4.86 -3.29
N ILE A 50 8.49 5.35 -4.30
CA ILE A 50 8.31 4.97 -5.72
C ILE A 50 9.15 3.75 -6.07
N ILE A 51 10.44 3.74 -5.69
CA ILE A 51 11.40 2.71 -6.10
C ILE A 51 11.19 1.42 -5.32
N PHE A 52 10.92 1.50 -4.01
CA PHE A 52 10.87 0.33 -3.13
C PHE A 52 9.81 -0.72 -3.53
N PRO A 53 8.55 -0.35 -3.87
CA PRO A 53 7.56 -1.31 -4.36
C PRO A 53 7.98 -1.97 -5.68
N ALA A 54 8.64 -1.22 -6.56
CA ALA A 54 9.13 -1.75 -7.83
C ALA A 54 10.27 -2.74 -7.59
N ALA A 55 11.26 -2.36 -6.77
CA ALA A 55 12.40 -3.20 -6.41
C ALA A 55 11.96 -4.52 -5.75
N LEU A 56 11.01 -4.48 -4.82
CA LEU A 56 10.43 -5.69 -4.22
C LEU A 56 9.75 -6.59 -5.24
N ARG A 57 9.02 -6.01 -6.20
CA ARG A 57 8.38 -6.79 -7.28
C ARG A 57 9.42 -7.43 -8.19
N PHE A 58 10.49 -6.71 -8.54
CA PHE A 58 11.60 -7.25 -9.32
C PHE A 58 12.31 -8.39 -8.58
N ALA A 59 12.65 -8.22 -7.31
CA ALA A 59 13.31 -9.24 -6.49
C ALA A 59 12.48 -10.52 -6.39
N VAL A 60 11.18 -10.40 -6.12
CA VAL A 60 10.27 -11.56 -6.05
C VAL A 60 10.14 -12.26 -7.40
N ASN A 61 10.22 -11.54 -8.52
CA ASN A 61 10.16 -12.14 -9.85
C ASN A 61 11.46 -12.86 -10.22
N LEU A 62 12.62 -12.34 -9.80
CA LEU A 62 13.94 -12.97 -9.95
C LEU A 62 14.03 -14.31 -9.20
N GLU A 63 13.50 -14.38 -7.97
CA GLU A 63 13.41 -15.63 -7.20
C GLU A 63 12.46 -16.67 -7.82
N THR A 64 11.57 -16.25 -8.72
CA THR A 64 10.68 -17.14 -9.48
C THR A 64 11.17 -17.43 -10.90
N SER A 65 12.34 -16.91 -11.28
CA SER A 65 12.99 -17.29 -12.53
C SER A 65 13.27 -18.79 -12.48
N PRO A 66 12.85 -19.58 -13.50
CA PRO A 66 12.91 -21.02 -13.44
C PRO A 66 14.38 -21.45 -13.45
N ASP A 67 14.85 -21.91 -12.30
CA ASP A 67 16.05 -22.73 -12.26
C ASP A 67 15.73 -23.98 -13.08
N LYS A 68 16.41 -24.16 -14.20
CA LYS A 68 16.06 -25.16 -15.23
C LYS A 68 16.16 -26.61 -14.74
N ASN A 69 16.64 -26.85 -13.53
CA ASN A 69 17.04 -28.18 -13.07
C ASN A 69 16.49 -28.55 -11.69
N THR A 70 15.19 -28.43 -11.44
CA THR A 70 14.50 -29.36 -10.52
C THR A 70 12.99 -29.26 -10.68
N ALA A 71 12.41 -30.24 -11.37
CA ALA A 71 10.98 -30.48 -11.36
C ALA A 71 10.54 -30.89 -9.94
N SER A 72 10.03 -29.93 -9.17
CA SER A 72 9.17 -30.19 -8.02
C SER A 72 7.97 -29.25 -8.12
N PRO A 73 6.76 -29.76 -8.42
CA PRO A 73 5.57 -28.94 -8.57
C PRO A 73 5.05 -28.59 -7.18
N LYS A 74 5.63 -27.60 -6.53
CA LYS A 74 5.10 -26.99 -5.29
C LYS A 74 5.21 -25.47 -5.31
N LYS A 75 4.66 -24.84 -6.35
CA LYS A 75 4.31 -23.39 -6.34
C LYS A 75 2.99 -23.11 -7.10
N ALA A 76 2.07 -24.06 -7.12
CA ALA A 76 0.72 -23.87 -7.64
C ALA A 76 -0.17 -23.01 -6.71
N ASP A 77 0.23 -22.81 -5.45
CA ASP A 77 -0.64 -22.23 -4.40
C ASP A 77 -0.82 -20.68 -4.47
N VAL A 78 -0.14 -19.98 -5.40
CA VAL A 78 -0.29 -18.51 -5.53
C VAL A 78 -1.03 -18.10 -6.82
N SER A 79 -0.82 -18.82 -7.93
CA SER A 79 -1.61 -18.61 -9.15
C SER A 79 -2.99 -19.26 -9.06
N ASP A 80 -3.08 -20.45 -8.44
CA ASP A 80 -4.36 -21.17 -8.37
C ASP A 80 -5.32 -20.53 -7.37
N ARG A 81 -4.79 -19.83 -6.35
CA ARG A 81 -5.61 -18.98 -5.48
C ARG A 81 -6.21 -17.78 -6.19
N GLU A 82 -5.54 -17.19 -7.19
CA GLU A 82 -6.15 -16.12 -8.00
C GLU A 82 -7.28 -16.66 -8.90
N CYS A 83 -7.24 -17.96 -9.21
CA CYS A 83 -8.24 -18.65 -10.04
C CYS A 83 -9.49 -19.11 -9.25
N SER A 84 -9.45 -19.11 -7.91
CA SER A 84 -10.55 -19.51 -7.04
C SER A 84 -11.28 -18.36 -6.33
N PHE A 85 -11.01 -17.09 -6.68
CA PHE A 85 -11.78 -15.96 -6.13
C PHE A 85 -13.15 -15.89 -6.81
N THR A 86 -14.22 -16.02 -6.02
CA THR A 86 -15.57 -15.58 -6.42
C THR A 86 -15.59 -14.11 -6.87
N LEU A 87 -14.65 -13.29 -6.36
CA LEU A 87 -14.51 -11.87 -6.69
C LEU A 87 -13.41 -11.56 -7.73
N SER A 88 -13.02 -12.50 -8.59
CA SER A 88 -11.89 -12.31 -9.53
C SER A 88 -12.06 -11.09 -10.45
N GLN A 89 -13.29 -10.77 -10.84
CA GLN A 89 -13.60 -9.56 -11.64
C GLN A 89 -13.31 -8.28 -10.86
N THR A 90 -13.66 -8.23 -9.57
CA THR A 90 -13.37 -7.09 -8.69
C THR A 90 -11.88 -6.96 -8.41
N ALA A 91 -11.17 -8.08 -8.21
CA ALA A 91 -9.71 -8.07 -8.09
C ALA A 91 -9.04 -7.48 -9.35
N LYS A 92 -9.50 -7.87 -10.55
CA LYS A 92 -9.03 -7.27 -11.82
C LYS A 92 -9.38 -5.79 -11.93
N LYS A 93 -10.62 -5.39 -11.59
CA LYS A 93 -11.07 -3.98 -11.61
C LYS A 93 -10.17 -3.06 -10.79
N TYR A 94 -9.70 -3.55 -9.63
CA TYR A 94 -8.80 -2.81 -8.75
C TYR A 94 -7.30 -3.12 -8.95
N ASN A 95 -6.94 -3.86 -10.02
CA ASN A 95 -5.58 -4.29 -10.33
C ASN A 95 -4.86 -4.95 -9.13
N PHE A 96 -5.62 -5.68 -8.32
CA PHE A 96 -5.18 -6.33 -7.10
C PHE A 96 -4.39 -7.60 -7.41
N SER A 97 -3.33 -7.83 -6.64
CA SER A 97 -2.66 -9.12 -6.52
C SER A 97 -2.00 -9.18 -5.15
N TYR A 98 -1.90 -10.36 -4.54
CA TYR A 98 -1.28 -10.52 -3.22
C TYR A 98 0.16 -10.02 -3.16
N LYS A 99 0.93 -10.20 -4.25
CA LYS A 99 2.30 -9.68 -4.34
C LYS A 99 2.32 -8.14 -4.26
N LYS A 100 1.42 -7.48 -4.99
CA LYS A 100 1.28 -6.01 -4.98
C LYS A 100 0.83 -5.53 -3.61
N TYR A 101 -0.16 -6.20 -3.00
CA TYR A 101 -0.63 -5.87 -1.66
C TYR A 101 0.49 -5.93 -0.61
N LYS A 102 1.27 -7.02 -0.60
CA LYS A 102 2.38 -7.19 0.33
C LYS A 102 3.46 -6.11 0.13
N ALA A 103 3.82 -5.81 -1.13
CA ALA A 103 4.78 -4.76 -1.45
C ALA A 103 4.30 -3.37 -1.00
N GLU A 104 3.03 -3.01 -1.25
CA GLU A 104 2.49 -1.72 -0.80
C GLU A 104 2.35 -1.65 0.74
N ASN A 105 2.10 -2.77 1.41
CA ASN A 105 2.07 -2.79 2.88
C ASN A 105 3.46 -2.57 3.48
N TYR A 106 4.52 -3.16 2.92
CA TYR A 106 5.89 -2.85 3.32
C TYR A 106 6.28 -1.41 2.99
N ASN A 107 5.83 -0.90 1.84
CA ASN A 107 6.04 0.49 1.47
C ASN A 107 5.40 1.46 2.47
N PHE A 108 4.19 1.14 2.95
CA PHE A 108 3.54 1.91 4.00
C PHE A 108 4.40 1.97 5.26
N ILE A 109 4.91 0.83 5.73
CA ILE A 109 5.79 0.76 6.90
C ILE A 109 7.06 1.59 6.66
N LEU A 110 7.69 1.46 5.49
CA LEU A 110 8.91 2.20 5.14
C LEU A 110 8.67 3.72 5.17
N ILE A 111 7.61 4.21 4.50
CA ILE A 111 7.28 5.64 4.49
C ILE A 111 7.01 6.15 5.91
N SER A 112 6.27 5.38 6.72
CA SER A 112 6.03 5.73 8.13
C SER A 112 7.33 5.86 8.92
N LEU A 113 8.27 4.91 8.77
CA LEU A 113 9.57 4.98 9.43
C LEU A 113 10.39 6.20 8.98
N LEU A 114 10.40 6.47 7.67
CA LEU A 114 11.11 7.64 7.12
C LEU A 114 10.53 8.96 7.63
N LEU A 115 9.20 9.07 7.76
CA LEU A 115 8.55 10.25 8.36
C LEU A 115 8.95 10.44 9.83
N VAL A 116 9.07 9.35 10.62
CA VAL A 116 9.54 9.41 12.01
C VAL A 116 11.01 9.82 12.09
N VAL A 117 11.86 9.28 11.21
CA VAL A 117 13.28 9.69 11.12
C VAL A 117 13.37 11.17 10.77
N TRP A 118 12.58 11.63 9.81
CA TRP A 118 12.52 13.05 9.44
C TRP A 118 12.11 13.92 10.62
N GLN A 119 11.06 13.55 11.35
CA GLN A 119 10.64 14.29 12.55
C GLN A 119 11.77 14.41 13.58
N ASN A 120 12.49 13.31 13.86
CA ASN A 120 13.60 13.32 14.80
C ASN A 120 14.74 14.24 14.35
N VAL A 121 15.09 14.22 13.06
CA VAL A 121 16.13 15.09 12.49
C VAL A 121 15.73 16.57 12.64
N LEU A 122 14.46 16.92 12.41
CA LEU A 122 13.98 18.29 12.58
C LEU A 122 14.07 18.76 14.03
N ILE A 123 13.68 17.91 14.99
CA ILE A 123 13.75 18.23 16.43
C ILE A 123 15.21 18.44 16.86
N GLN A 124 16.10 17.51 16.51
CA GLN A 124 17.50 17.55 16.96
C GLN A 124 18.27 18.75 16.39
N LYS A 125 18.07 19.05 15.10
CA LYS A 125 18.80 20.12 14.43
C LYS A 125 18.17 21.49 14.64
N ASN A 126 16.96 21.57 15.22
CA ASN A 126 16.18 22.79 15.43
C ASN A 126 16.17 23.74 14.21
N VAL A 127 16.15 23.15 13.00
CA VAL A 127 16.39 23.88 11.74
C VAL A 127 15.23 24.81 11.41
N PHE A 128 14.03 24.46 11.86
CA PHE A 128 12.81 25.21 11.56
C PHE A 128 12.03 25.51 12.84
N SER A 129 11.52 26.73 12.93
CA SER A 129 10.58 27.13 13.98
C SER A 129 9.20 26.51 13.75
N TYR A 130 8.39 26.50 14.81
CA TYR A 130 6.97 26.18 14.70
C TYR A 130 6.29 27.13 13.68
N PRO A 131 5.38 26.65 12.82
CA PRO A 131 4.77 25.32 12.76
C PRO A 131 5.50 24.30 11.85
N VAL A 132 6.61 24.68 11.24
CA VAL A 132 7.28 23.87 10.20
C VAL A 132 7.90 22.59 10.81
N ASN A 133 8.32 22.63 12.08
CA ASN A 133 8.90 21.48 12.77
C ASN A 133 7.93 20.30 13.05
N ILE A 134 6.61 20.50 12.96
CA ILE A 134 5.61 19.45 13.20
C ILE A 134 5.07 18.82 11.90
N ILE A 135 5.49 19.32 10.74
CA ILE A 135 4.99 18.88 9.43
C ILE A 135 5.12 17.35 9.23
N PRO A 136 6.28 16.70 9.51
CA PRO A 136 6.41 15.26 9.31
C PRO A 136 5.46 14.44 10.21
N SER A 137 5.32 14.84 11.48
CA SER A 137 4.34 14.25 12.40
C SER A 137 2.91 14.41 11.90
N PHE A 138 2.53 15.60 11.45
CA PHE A 138 1.19 15.87 10.94
C PHE A 138 0.88 15.04 9.69
N MET A 139 1.85 14.94 8.78
CA MET A 139 1.77 14.06 7.62
C MET A 139 1.60 12.59 8.00
N LEU A 140 2.33 12.10 9.00
CA LEU A 140 2.22 10.73 9.47
C LEU A 140 0.81 10.44 10.01
N ILE A 141 0.25 11.37 10.78
CA ILE A 141 -1.13 11.25 11.31
C ILE A 141 -2.12 11.17 10.16
N ILE A 142 -2.05 12.09 9.18
CA ILE A 142 -2.92 12.07 8.00
C ILE A 142 -2.74 10.76 7.21
N TYR A 143 -1.51 10.28 7.07
CA TYR A 143 -1.20 9.06 6.32
C TYR A 143 -1.86 7.83 6.96
N ILE A 144 -1.82 7.73 8.29
CA ILE A 144 -2.47 6.65 9.04
C ILE A 144 -4.00 6.77 8.96
N ILE A 145 -4.56 7.96 9.23
CA ILE A 145 -6.02 8.19 9.23
C ILE A 145 -6.60 7.94 7.84
N SER A 146 -5.99 8.47 6.78
CA SER A 146 -6.45 8.29 5.40
C SER A 146 -6.51 6.81 4.99
N ARG A 147 -5.57 5.97 5.44
CA ARG A 147 -5.61 4.52 5.22
C ARG A 147 -6.86 3.89 5.84
N PHE A 148 -7.20 4.27 7.07
CA PHE A 148 -8.39 3.73 7.75
C PHE A 148 -9.69 4.21 7.11
N LEU A 149 -9.81 5.51 6.81
CA LEU A 149 -10.99 6.06 6.15
C LEU A 149 -11.20 5.44 4.76
N ALA A 150 -10.15 5.38 3.94
CA ALA A 150 -10.23 4.79 2.61
C ALA A 150 -10.59 3.30 2.68
N LYS A 151 -10.04 2.54 3.63
CA LYS A 151 -10.45 1.14 3.84
C LYS A 151 -11.95 1.04 4.10
N ILE A 152 -12.51 1.86 4.99
CA ILE A 152 -13.94 1.83 5.35
C ILE A 152 -14.80 2.18 4.13
N ILE A 153 -14.47 3.28 3.44
CA ILE A 153 -15.21 3.73 2.25
C ILE A 153 -15.22 2.65 1.16
N PHE A 154 -14.07 2.04 0.88
CA PHE A 154 -13.98 0.98 -0.14
C PHE A 154 -14.60 -0.33 0.31
N HIS A 155 -14.66 -0.62 1.61
CA HIS A 155 -15.40 -1.77 2.12
C HIS A 155 -16.89 -1.62 1.81
N PHE A 156 -17.49 -0.49 2.16
CA PHE A 156 -18.88 -0.21 1.84
C PHE A 156 -19.15 -0.14 0.33
N LYS A 157 -18.27 0.53 -0.42
CA LYS A 157 -18.44 0.66 -1.88
C LYS A 157 -18.41 -0.69 -2.59
N ILE A 158 -17.45 -1.57 -2.27
CA ILE A 158 -17.33 -2.87 -2.92
C ILE A 158 -18.48 -3.79 -2.47
N HIS A 159 -18.90 -3.71 -1.20
CA HIS A 159 -20.05 -4.46 -0.70
C HIS A 159 -21.35 -4.05 -1.40
N HIS A 160 -21.56 -2.75 -1.58
CA HIS A 160 -22.71 -2.23 -2.32
C HIS A 160 -22.65 -2.62 -3.80
N ASP A 161 -21.49 -2.46 -4.47
CA ASP A 161 -21.30 -2.92 -5.85
C ASP A 161 -21.61 -4.41 -5.99
N PHE A 162 -21.21 -5.25 -5.03
CA PHE A 162 -21.48 -6.69 -5.04
C PHE A 162 -22.97 -7.02 -4.89
N ILE A 163 -23.68 -6.34 -3.98
CA ILE A 163 -25.13 -6.51 -3.81
C ILE A 163 -25.91 -6.01 -5.04
N ASN A 164 -25.51 -4.88 -5.62
CA ASN A 164 -26.18 -4.30 -6.78
C ASN A 164 -25.89 -5.05 -8.09
N LEU A 165 -24.75 -5.75 -8.19
CA LEU A 165 -24.38 -6.53 -9.38
C LEU A 165 -25.05 -7.91 -9.47
N ASN A 166 -25.81 -8.32 -8.44
CA ASN A 166 -26.68 -9.51 -8.39
C ASN A 166 -26.44 -10.52 -9.53
N ILE A 167 -25.34 -11.27 -9.39
CA ILE A 167 -25.26 -12.67 -9.84
C ILE A 167 -25.90 -13.51 -8.74
#